data_AF-A0A367J027-F1
#
_entry.id   AF-A0A367J027-F1
#
_cell.length_a   1.000
_cell.length_b   1.000
_cell.length_c   1.000
_cell.angle_alpha   90.00
_cell.angle_beta   90.00
_cell.angle_gamma   90.00
#
_symmetry.space_group_name_H-M   'P 1'
#
loop_
_entity.id
_entity.type
_entity.pdbx_description
1 polymer ?
#
loop_
_entity_poly.entity_id
_entity_poly.type
_entity_poly.pdbx_seq_one_letter_code
_entity_poly.pdbx_strand_id
1 'polypeptide(L)'
;MGLLDIVPSGVVTGKNLLKLFEYAREHGFAIPAINCTSTSTINAALEAARDIKSPIIIQFSQGGSAYFAGKGLDNKNQEASIIGAVAGAQYVRAVAKAYGIPVVVHSDHCAKKLLPWFDGMLDADEKYYKAHGEPLFSSHMLDLSEESKEENIETCLGYLKRMAAIDCWLEMEIGITGGEEDGVDNSGVDNAALYTQPEDIWDIYRSFKELTPLFSIAAGFGNVHGVYAP
;
A
#
# COMPACT_ATOMS: atom_id res chain seq x y z
N MET A 1 -0.37 -22.57 -17.09
CA MET A 1 0.14 -22.33 -15.73
C MET A 1 -0.86 -21.48 -15.00
N GLY A 2 -1.26 -21.87 -13.80
CA GLY A 2 -2.01 -21.02 -12.90
C GLY A 2 -1.08 -20.08 -12.15
N LEU A 3 -1.62 -19.03 -11.53
CA LEU A 3 -0.84 -18.06 -10.76
C LEU A 3 0.07 -18.70 -9.69
N LEU A 4 -0.40 -19.78 -9.05
CA LEU A 4 0.36 -20.51 -8.02
C LEU A 4 1.59 -21.27 -8.55
N ASP A 5 1.71 -21.45 -9.87
CA ASP A 5 2.92 -22.00 -10.49
C ASP A 5 4.05 -20.94 -10.57
N ILE A 6 3.72 -19.66 -10.35
CA ILE A 6 4.60 -18.50 -10.57
C ILE A 6 4.88 -17.77 -9.24
N VAL A 7 3.87 -17.69 -8.38
CA VAL A 7 3.89 -16.95 -7.11
C VAL A 7 3.42 -17.88 -5.98
N PRO A 8 4.10 -17.93 -4.82
CA PRO A 8 3.68 -18.80 -3.73
C PRO A 8 2.37 -18.35 -3.07
N SER A 9 1.66 -19.29 -2.44
CA SER A 9 0.59 -18.98 -1.49
C SER A 9 1.16 -18.36 -0.22
N GLY A 10 0.39 -17.50 0.46
CA GLY A 10 0.82 -16.74 1.62
C GLY A 10 1.17 -15.30 1.24
N VAL A 11 1.84 -14.59 2.15
CA VAL A 11 2.25 -13.21 1.88
C VAL A 11 3.32 -13.15 0.79
N VAL A 12 3.12 -12.26 -0.18
CA VAL A 12 3.96 -12.11 -1.36
C VAL A 12 4.75 -10.82 -1.27
N THR A 13 6.07 -10.89 -1.43
CA THR A 13 7.00 -9.76 -1.30
C THR A 13 8.01 -9.72 -2.46
N GLY A 14 8.73 -8.60 -2.60
CA GLY A 14 9.87 -8.45 -3.52
C GLY A 14 9.61 -8.92 -4.95
N LYS A 15 10.49 -9.79 -5.46
CA LYS A 15 10.40 -10.31 -6.84
C LYS A 15 9.12 -11.10 -7.11
N ASN A 16 8.53 -11.75 -6.11
CA ASN A 16 7.28 -12.48 -6.31
C ASN A 16 6.10 -11.52 -6.43
N LEU A 17 6.16 -10.36 -5.76
CA LEU A 17 5.15 -9.31 -5.92
C LEU A 17 5.21 -8.69 -7.32
N LEU A 18 6.43 -8.44 -7.83
CA LEU A 18 6.60 -7.99 -9.22
C LEU A 18 5.99 -8.97 -10.21
N LYS A 19 6.29 -10.27 -10.08
CA LYS A 19 5.70 -11.32 -10.94
C LYS A 19 4.18 -11.36 -10.84
N LEU A 20 3.62 -11.15 -9.66
CA LEU A 20 2.17 -11.12 -9.46
C LEU A 20 1.53 -9.99 -10.29
N PHE A 21 2.10 -8.78 -10.24
CA PHE A 21 1.60 -7.65 -11.02
C PHE A 21 1.87 -7.76 -12.52
N GLU A 22 3.00 -8.33 -12.93
CA GLU A 22 3.29 -8.65 -14.33
C GLU A 22 2.27 -9.66 -14.88
N TYR A 23 2.00 -10.73 -14.13
CA TYR A 23 1.00 -11.73 -14.50
C TYR A 23 -0.40 -11.11 -14.61
N ALA A 24 -0.78 -10.25 -13.66
CA ALA A 24 -2.05 -9.53 -13.70
C ALA A 24 -2.20 -8.67 -14.97
N ARG A 25 -1.12 -7.99 -15.36
CA ARG A 25 -1.07 -7.18 -16.59
C ARG A 25 -1.15 -8.03 -17.85
N GLU A 26 -0.42 -9.14 -17.91
CA GLU A 26 -0.43 -10.07 -19.05
C GLU A 26 -1.79 -10.73 -19.26
N HIS A 27 -2.52 -10.99 -18.18
CA HIS A 27 -3.83 -11.67 -18.22
C HIS A 27 -5.03 -10.70 -18.13
N GLY A 28 -4.79 -9.40 -18.00
CA GLY A 28 -5.82 -8.37 -18.06
C GLY A 28 -6.77 -8.35 -16.84
N PHE A 29 -6.24 -8.47 -15.62
CA PHE A 29 -7.03 -8.32 -14.40
C PHE A 29 -6.36 -7.39 -13.38
N ALA A 30 -7.17 -6.84 -12.47
CA ALA A 30 -6.71 -6.08 -11.30
C ALA A 30 -6.92 -6.89 -10.02
N ILE A 31 -6.21 -6.54 -8.95
CA ILE A 31 -6.28 -7.21 -7.66
C ILE A 31 -7.03 -6.30 -6.69
N PRO A 32 -8.14 -6.75 -6.06
CA PRO A 32 -8.84 -5.95 -5.07
C PRO A 32 -7.94 -5.66 -3.86
N ALA A 33 -7.98 -4.42 -3.39
CA ALA A 33 -7.28 -3.96 -2.20
C ALA A 33 -8.28 -3.53 -1.13
N ILE A 34 -8.29 -4.24 0.00
CA ILE A 34 -9.38 -4.17 0.98
C ILE A 34 -8.86 -3.64 2.30
N ASN A 35 -9.33 -2.45 2.69
CA ASN A 35 -9.05 -1.88 4.01
C ASN A 35 -9.61 -2.79 5.11
N CYS A 36 -8.75 -3.18 6.03
CA CYS A 36 -9.08 -4.04 7.15
C CYS A 36 -8.83 -3.32 8.47
N THR A 37 -9.70 -3.60 9.44
CA THR A 37 -9.65 -2.99 10.78
C THR A 37 -9.69 -4.03 11.90
N SER A 38 -9.89 -5.30 11.58
CA SER A 38 -9.94 -6.40 12.56
C SER A 38 -9.55 -7.73 11.92
N THR A 39 -9.29 -8.73 12.75
CA THR A 39 -9.12 -10.11 12.27
C THR A 39 -10.36 -10.60 11.51
N SER A 40 -11.56 -10.13 11.89
CA SER A 40 -12.81 -10.50 11.19
C SER A 40 -12.85 -9.98 9.75
N THR A 41 -12.45 -8.72 9.51
CA THR A 41 -12.44 -8.15 8.15
C THR A 41 -11.33 -8.78 7.31
N ILE A 42 -10.17 -9.09 7.90
CA ILE A 42 -9.10 -9.83 7.23
C ILE A 42 -9.61 -11.22 6.79
N ASN A 43 -10.23 -11.97 7.70
CA ASN A 43 -10.72 -13.31 7.40
C ASN A 43 -11.78 -13.30 6.30
N ALA A 44 -12.70 -12.34 6.33
CA ALA A 44 -13.72 -12.20 5.29
C ALA A 44 -13.09 -11.96 3.90
N ALA A 45 -12.09 -11.08 3.81
CA ALA A 45 -11.39 -10.82 2.55
C ALA A 45 -10.60 -12.04 2.06
N LEU A 46 -9.86 -12.72 2.95
CA LEU A 46 -9.11 -13.93 2.62
C LEU A 46 -10.02 -15.09 2.19
N GLU A 47 -11.15 -15.27 2.86
CA GLU A 47 -12.17 -16.27 2.51
C GLU A 47 -12.76 -16.00 1.13
N ALA A 48 -13.19 -14.76 0.86
CA ALA A 48 -13.73 -14.38 -0.43
C ALA A 48 -12.73 -14.64 -1.57
N ALA A 49 -11.48 -14.24 -1.39
CA ALA A 49 -10.41 -14.45 -2.38
C ALA A 49 -10.10 -15.94 -2.61
N ARG A 50 -10.10 -16.76 -1.56
CA ARG A 50 -9.97 -18.23 -1.67
C ARG A 50 -11.09 -18.81 -2.53
N ASP A 51 -12.34 -18.43 -2.26
CA ASP A 51 -13.51 -19.01 -2.90
C ASP A 51 -13.56 -18.69 -4.40
N ILE A 52 -13.13 -17.48 -4.79
CA ILE A 52 -13.02 -17.07 -6.20
C ILE A 52 -11.65 -17.39 -6.83
N LYS A 53 -10.73 -17.99 -6.07
CA LYS A 53 -9.37 -18.38 -6.49
C LYS A 53 -8.55 -17.21 -7.04
N SER A 54 -8.62 -16.05 -6.40
CA SER A 54 -7.89 -14.84 -6.79
C SER A 54 -6.78 -14.50 -5.79
N PRO A 55 -5.73 -13.77 -6.22
CA PRO A 55 -4.91 -13.01 -5.29
C PRO A 55 -5.74 -11.89 -4.64
N ILE A 56 -5.24 -11.34 -3.53
CA ILE A 56 -5.87 -10.19 -2.86
C ILE A 56 -4.82 -9.31 -2.17
N ILE A 57 -5.09 -8.02 -2.07
CA ILE A 57 -4.33 -7.09 -1.23
C ILE A 57 -5.15 -6.82 0.06
N ILE A 58 -4.54 -7.08 1.21
CA ILE A 58 -5.06 -6.67 2.51
C ILE A 58 -4.32 -5.39 2.89
N GLN A 59 -5.06 -4.29 3.04
CA GLN A 59 -4.47 -3.00 3.39
C GLN A 59 -4.98 -2.44 4.70
N PHE A 60 -4.17 -1.60 5.32
CA PHE A 60 -4.51 -0.90 6.55
C PHE A 60 -4.31 0.59 6.34
N SER A 61 -5.38 1.39 6.45
CA SER A 61 -5.24 2.84 6.58
C SER A 61 -4.71 3.20 7.96
N GLN A 62 -4.28 4.45 8.14
CA GLN A 62 -3.79 4.92 9.43
C GLN A 62 -4.84 4.71 10.54
N GLY A 63 -6.09 5.14 10.28
CA GLY A 63 -7.18 4.99 11.24
C GLY A 63 -7.59 3.53 11.47
N GLY A 64 -7.59 2.72 10.40
CA GLY A 64 -7.84 1.28 10.50
C GLY A 64 -6.80 0.54 11.33
N SER A 65 -5.53 0.96 11.21
CA SER A 65 -4.42 0.45 12.01
C SER A 65 -4.60 0.81 13.49
N ALA A 66 -4.87 2.07 13.80
CA ALA A 66 -5.14 2.49 15.18
C ALA A 66 -6.34 1.74 15.79
N TYR A 67 -7.38 1.47 14.99
CA TYR A 67 -8.53 0.67 15.42
C TYR A 67 -8.12 -0.78 15.74
N PHE A 68 -7.26 -1.39 14.92
CA PHE A 68 -6.76 -2.75 15.12
C PHE A 68 -5.99 -2.89 16.45
N ALA A 69 -5.21 -1.88 16.82
CA ALA A 69 -4.52 -1.85 18.12
C ALA A 69 -5.50 -1.62 19.29
N GLY A 70 -6.52 -0.81 19.06
CA GLY A 70 -7.61 -0.52 19.98
C GLY A 70 -7.68 0.94 20.39
N LYS A 71 -8.88 1.52 20.33
CA LYS A 71 -9.15 2.96 20.61
C LYS A 71 -8.79 3.43 22.03
N GLY A 72 -8.45 2.52 22.95
CA GLY A 72 -8.00 2.86 24.30
C GLY A 72 -6.52 3.27 24.38
N LEU A 73 -5.75 3.11 23.30
CA LEU A 73 -4.34 3.47 23.23
C LEU A 73 -4.18 4.92 22.73
N ASP A 74 -3.15 5.62 23.24
CA ASP A 74 -2.77 6.94 22.71
C ASP A 74 -2.16 6.78 21.32
N ASN A 75 -2.45 7.74 20.43
CA ASN A 75 -1.99 7.74 19.04
C ASN A 75 -1.39 9.11 18.63
N LYS A 76 -1.03 9.97 19.60
CA LYS A 76 -0.47 11.31 19.31
C LYS A 76 0.77 11.27 18.43
N ASN A 77 1.64 10.28 18.57
CA ASN A 77 2.82 10.10 17.70
C ASN A 77 2.71 8.81 16.88
N GLN A 78 1.48 8.45 16.50
CA GLN A 78 1.18 7.29 15.66
C GLN A 78 1.45 5.91 16.29
N GLU A 79 1.71 5.83 17.60
CA GLU A 79 2.11 4.58 18.25
C GLU A 79 1.05 3.48 18.11
N ALA A 80 -0.23 3.80 18.32
CA ALA A 80 -1.31 2.83 18.14
C ALA A 80 -1.44 2.40 16.67
N SER A 81 -1.24 3.30 15.72
CA SER A 81 -1.28 3.00 14.28
C SER A 81 -0.13 2.07 13.88
N ILE A 82 1.09 2.31 14.38
CA ILE A 82 2.25 1.44 14.14
C ILE A 82 1.99 0.05 14.72
N ILE A 83 1.59 -0.03 16.00
CA ILE A 83 1.33 -1.30 16.69
C ILE A 83 0.24 -2.09 15.97
N GLY A 84 -0.85 -1.43 15.59
CA GLY A 84 -2.00 -2.08 14.97
C GLY A 84 -1.73 -2.56 13.55
N ALA A 85 -1.04 -1.77 12.74
CA ALA A 85 -0.60 -2.18 11.40
C ALA A 85 0.31 -3.41 11.50
N VAL A 86 1.33 -3.38 12.38
CA VAL A 86 2.26 -4.50 12.60
C VAL A 86 1.54 -5.75 13.09
N ALA A 87 0.60 -5.61 14.04
CA ALA A 87 -0.20 -6.72 14.54
C ALA A 87 -1.10 -7.33 13.45
N GLY A 88 -1.73 -6.47 12.64
CA GLY A 88 -2.52 -6.88 11.47
C GLY A 88 -1.69 -7.64 10.44
N ALA A 89 -0.53 -7.11 10.05
CA ALA A 89 0.39 -7.76 9.12
C ALA A 89 0.88 -9.12 9.63
N GLN A 90 1.23 -9.22 10.92
CA GLN A 90 1.60 -10.49 11.54
C GLN A 90 0.45 -11.50 11.52
N TYR A 91 -0.78 -11.06 11.78
CA TYR A 91 -1.96 -11.91 11.67
C TYR A 91 -2.13 -12.44 10.25
N VAL A 92 -2.06 -11.57 9.23
CA VAL A 92 -2.14 -11.99 7.82
C VAL A 92 -1.05 -13.02 7.51
N ARG A 93 0.21 -12.78 7.91
CA ARG A 93 1.31 -13.73 7.72
C ARG A 93 1.05 -15.09 8.36
N ALA A 94 0.43 -15.11 9.54
CA ALA A 94 0.12 -16.35 10.25
C ALA A 94 -0.95 -17.19 9.53
N VAL A 95 -1.93 -16.55 8.87
CA VAL A 95 -3.11 -17.26 8.35
C VAL A 95 -3.13 -17.39 6.82
N ALA A 96 -2.54 -16.47 6.06
CA ALA A 96 -2.68 -16.39 4.60
C ALA A 96 -2.33 -17.69 3.87
N LYS A 97 -1.27 -18.39 4.29
CA LYS A 97 -0.86 -19.65 3.68
C LYS A 97 -1.91 -20.75 3.84
N ALA A 98 -2.67 -20.75 4.94
CA ALA A 98 -3.74 -21.71 5.18
C ALA A 98 -4.97 -21.50 4.27
N TYR A 99 -5.17 -20.27 3.77
CA TYR A 99 -6.18 -19.98 2.75
C TYR A 99 -5.74 -20.39 1.33
N GLY A 100 -4.45 -20.72 1.13
CA GLY A 100 -3.96 -21.27 -0.13
C GLY A 100 -3.90 -20.28 -1.30
N ILE A 101 -3.92 -18.97 -1.03
CA ILE A 101 -3.89 -17.89 -2.04
C ILE A 101 -2.66 -16.98 -1.87
N PRO A 102 -2.20 -16.30 -2.93
CA PRO A 102 -1.24 -15.21 -2.81
C PRO A 102 -1.90 -13.97 -2.18
N VAL A 103 -1.26 -13.39 -1.17
CA VAL A 103 -1.76 -12.22 -0.44
C VAL A 103 -0.69 -11.13 -0.43
N VAL A 104 -1.07 -9.90 -0.74
CA VAL A 104 -0.22 -8.72 -0.57
C VAL A 104 -0.65 -8.03 0.72
N VAL A 105 0.30 -7.63 1.56
CA VAL A 105 0.05 -6.82 2.76
C VAL A 105 0.51 -5.39 2.49
N HIS A 106 -0.40 -4.43 2.61
CA HIS A 106 -0.16 -3.04 2.23
C HIS A 106 -0.53 -2.08 3.37
N SER A 107 0.11 -0.91 3.43
CA SER A 107 -0.44 0.23 4.18
C SER A 107 -0.92 1.30 3.21
N ASP A 108 -2.10 1.82 3.49
CA ASP A 108 -2.78 2.81 2.66
C ASP A 108 -2.18 4.22 2.82
N HIS A 109 -2.85 5.22 2.25
CA HIS A 109 -2.53 6.66 2.28
C HIS A 109 -1.76 7.12 3.53
N CYS A 110 -0.57 7.68 3.29
CA CYS A 110 0.28 8.26 4.31
C CYS A 110 0.76 9.65 3.88
N ALA A 111 -0.02 10.66 4.25
CA ALA A 111 0.35 12.06 4.10
C ALA A 111 1.59 12.45 4.91
N LYS A 112 2.20 13.58 4.57
CA LYS A 112 3.42 14.11 5.22
C LYS A 112 3.31 14.18 6.76
N LYS A 113 2.14 14.55 7.27
CA LYS A 113 1.85 14.61 8.73
C LYS A 113 1.84 13.24 9.41
N LEU A 114 1.71 12.17 8.64
CA LEU A 114 1.62 10.78 9.09
C LEU A 114 2.94 10.01 8.92
N LEU A 115 4.00 10.61 8.39
CA LEU A 115 5.31 9.95 8.19
C LEU A 115 5.87 9.22 9.44
N PRO A 116 5.65 9.65 10.69
CA PRO A 116 6.05 8.87 11.86
C PRO A 116 5.43 7.45 11.90
N TRP A 117 4.21 7.29 11.37
CA TRP A 117 3.59 5.97 11.20
C TRP A 117 4.35 5.13 10.17
N PHE A 118 4.67 5.72 9.03
CA PHE A 118 5.44 5.08 7.95
C PHE A 118 6.82 4.63 8.44
N ASP A 119 7.56 5.51 9.13
CA ASP A 119 8.87 5.22 9.70
C ASP A 119 8.81 4.03 10.66
N GLY A 120 7.81 3.99 11.55
CA GLY A 120 7.63 2.89 12.49
C GLY A 120 7.27 1.56 11.83
N MET A 121 6.54 1.59 10.71
CA MET A 121 6.29 0.39 9.91
C MET A 121 7.56 -0.10 9.20
N LEU A 122 8.36 0.81 8.64
CA LEU A 122 9.64 0.45 8.02
C LEU A 122 10.65 -0.12 9.03
N ASP A 123 10.69 0.40 10.25
CA ASP A 123 11.51 -0.19 11.33
C ASP A 123 11.08 -1.65 11.61
N ALA A 124 9.78 -1.92 11.58
CA ALA A 124 9.25 -3.27 11.76
C ALA A 124 9.57 -4.19 10.57
N ASP A 125 9.50 -3.67 9.34
CA ASP A 125 9.91 -4.36 8.12
C ASP A 125 11.39 -4.74 8.15
N GLU A 126 12.28 -3.80 8.45
CA GLU A 126 13.73 -4.04 8.52
C GLU A 126 14.08 -5.09 9.57
N LYS A 127 13.43 -5.02 10.74
CA LYS A 127 13.58 -6.04 11.78
C LYS A 127 13.09 -7.41 11.32
N TYR A 128 11.96 -7.47 10.62
CA TYR A 128 11.42 -8.72 10.11
C TYR A 128 12.29 -9.30 8.99
N TYR A 129 12.78 -8.45 8.07
CA TYR A 129 13.69 -8.78 6.98
C TYR A 129 14.99 -9.40 7.49
N LYS A 130 15.60 -8.83 8.54
CA LYS A 130 16.80 -9.39 9.16
C LYS A 130 16.59 -10.83 9.68
N ALA A 131 15.38 -11.18 10.10
CA ALA A 131 15.06 -12.49 10.67
C ALA A 131 14.54 -13.49 9.63
N HIS A 132 13.86 -13.03 8.57
CA HIS A 132 13.12 -13.90 7.64
C HIS A 132 13.57 -13.78 6.17
N GLY A 133 14.40 -12.80 5.82
CA GLY A 133 14.85 -12.54 4.45
C GLY A 133 13.79 -11.92 3.54
N GLU A 134 12.72 -11.38 4.10
CA GLU A 134 11.64 -10.67 3.40
C GLU A 134 10.99 -9.64 4.35
N PRO A 135 10.38 -8.55 3.83
CA PRO A 135 9.75 -7.54 4.69
C PRO A 135 8.44 -8.06 5.33
N LEU A 136 8.01 -7.42 6.41
CA LEU A 136 6.76 -7.78 7.10
C LEU A 136 5.56 -7.45 6.21
N PHE A 137 5.54 -6.22 5.68
CA PHE A 137 4.64 -5.74 4.66
C PHE A 137 5.18 -6.06 3.26
N SER A 138 4.27 -6.23 2.30
CA SER A 138 4.63 -6.34 0.89
C SER A 138 4.94 -4.98 0.28
N SER A 139 4.23 -3.95 0.75
CA SER A 139 4.27 -2.60 0.19
C SER A 139 3.73 -1.56 1.16
N HIS A 140 4.08 -0.30 0.94
CA HIS A 140 3.52 0.86 1.64
C HIS A 140 3.20 1.99 0.64
N MET A 141 2.17 2.78 0.93
CA MET A 141 1.81 3.97 0.14
C MET A 141 2.31 5.26 0.78
N LEU A 142 2.93 6.13 -0.02
CA LEU A 142 3.13 7.52 0.30
C LEU A 142 2.20 8.38 -0.55
N ASP A 143 1.36 9.15 0.13
CA ASP A 143 0.49 10.12 -0.52
C ASP A 143 0.96 11.52 -0.17
N LEU A 144 1.85 12.06 -1.00
CA LEU A 144 2.33 13.44 -0.87
C LEU A 144 1.76 14.31 -1.99
N SER A 145 0.56 13.97 -2.47
CA SER A 145 -0.15 14.66 -3.55
C SER A 145 -0.46 16.13 -3.24
N GLU A 146 -0.62 16.47 -1.96
CA GLU A 146 -0.81 17.85 -1.48
C GLU A 146 0.47 18.71 -1.57
N GLU A 147 1.64 18.07 -1.62
CA GLU A 147 2.92 18.77 -1.73
C GLU A 147 3.25 19.09 -3.20
N SER A 148 4.27 19.93 -3.43
CA SER A 148 4.74 20.17 -4.80
C SER A 148 5.24 18.87 -5.44
N LYS A 149 5.08 18.73 -6.77
CA LYS A 149 5.57 17.55 -7.50
C LYS A 149 7.03 17.24 -7.19
N GLU A 150 7.87 18.27 -7.18
CA GLU A 150 9.30 18.15 -6.92
C GLU A 150 9.57 17.59 -5.52
N GLU A 151 8.89 18.11 -4.50
CA GLU A 151 9.01 17.65 -3.11
C GLU A 151 8.47 16.22 -2.91
N ASN A 152 7.34 15.90 -3.54
CA ASN A 152 6.74 14.57 -3.52
C ASN A 152 7.73 13.54 -4.10
N ILE A 153 8.24 13.78 -5.31
CA ILE A 153 9.22 12.90 -5.96
C ILE A 153 10.50 12.77 -5.12
N GLU A 154 11.04 13.88 -4.60
CA GLU A 154 12.26 13.87 -3.79
C GLU A 154 12.09 13.04 -2.50
N THR A 155 10.99 13.26 -1.78
CA THR A 155 10.70 12.57 -0.52
C THR A 155 10.45 11.08 -0.76
N CYS A 156 9.63 10.75 -1.77
CA CYS A 156 9.35 9.37 -2.15
C CYS A 156 10.62 8.64 -2.62
N LEU A 157 11.54 9.28 -3.35
CA LEU A 157 12.84 8.69 -3.70
C LEU A 157 13.70 8.38 -2.47
N GLY A 158 13.67 9.25 -1.46
CA GLY A 158 14.34 9.03 -0.17
C GLY A 158 13.85 7.75 0.51
N TYR A 159 12.53 7.58 0.60
CA TYR A 159 11.92 6.37 1.16
C TYR A 159 12.10 5.15 0.28
N LEU A 160 11.97 5.28 -1.04
CA LEU A 160 12.19 4.19 -1.99
C LEU A 160 13.57 3.59 -1.85
N LYS A 161 14.60 4.43 -1.64
CA LYS A 161 15.97 3.94 -1.40
C LYS A 161 16.07 3.07 -0.15
N ARG A 162 15.35 3.42 0.93
CA ARG A 162 15.28 2.63 2.18
C ARG A 162 14.52 1.32 1.94
N MET A 163 13.37 1.38 1.28
CA MET A 163 12.51 0.22 0.99
C MET A 163 13.14 -0.77 0.01
N ALA A 164 13.86 -0.28 -1.01
CA ALA A 164 14.57 -1.09 -1.98
C ALA A 164 15.67 -1.96 -1.34
N ALA A 165 16.27 -1.52 -0.23
CA ALA A 165 17.27 -2.30 0.49
C ALA A 165 16.71 -3.56 1.17
N ILE A 166 15.38 -3.65 1.31
CA ILE A 166 14.66 -4.75 1.94
C ILE A 166 13.57 -5.33 1.01
N ASP A 167 13.69 -5.12 -0.30
CA ASP A 167 12.74 -5.62 -1.31
C ASP A 167 11.26 -5.26 -1.05
N CYS A 168 11.01 -4.12 -0.39
CA CYS A 168 9.67 -3.61 -0.11
C CYS A 168 9.21 -2.67 -1.24
N TRP A 169 7.93 -2.74 -1.61
CA TRP A 169 7.36 -2.03 -2.75
C TRP A 169 6.76 -0.68 -2.32
N LEU A 170 7.06 0.40 -3.05
CA LEU A 170 6.48 1.71 -2.79
C LEU A 170 5.33 1.99 -3.75
N GLU A 171 4.16 2.30 -3.21
CA GLU A 171 3.12 3.00 -3.96
C GLU A 171 3.28 4.51 -3.71
N MET A 172 3.25 5.32 -4.75
CA MET A 172 3.19 6.78 -4.59
C MET A 172 1.96 7.35 -5.29
N GLU A 173 1.37 8.39 -4.71
CA GLU A 173 0.33 9.18 -5.35
C GLU A 173 0.88 10.46 -5.98
N ILE A 174 0.33 10.85 -7.13
CA ILE A 174 0.62 12.10 -7.81
C ILE A 174 -0.65 12.71 -8.43
N GLY A 175 -0.78 14.02 -8.33
CA GLY A 175 -1.99 14.76 -8.71
C GLY A 175 -2.97 14.83 -7.54
N ILE A 176 -3.95 15.72 -7.63
CA ILE A 176 -4.94 15.90 -6.56
C ILE A 176 -6.15 15.03 -6.89
N THR A 177 -6.43 14.03 -6.07
CA THR A 177 -7.68 13.28 -6.11
C THR A 177 -8.79 14.12 -5.49
N GLY A 178 -9.92 14.24 -6.19
CA GLY A 178 -11.06 15.00 -5.67
C GLY A 178 -11.74 14.24 -4.52
N GLY A 179 -12.52 14.94 -3.69
CA GLY A 179 -13.33 14.31 -2.62
C GLY A 179 -12.69 14.37 -1.24
N GLU A 180 -13.13 13.52 -0.31
CA GLU A 180 -12.59 13.45 1.07
C GLU A 180 -11.95 12.10 1.35
N GLU A 181 -10.71 12.10 1.81
CA GLU A 181 -9.99 10.89 2.24
C GLU A 181 -9.09 11.15 3.44
N ASP A 182 -9.10 10.24 4.42
CA ASP A 182 -8.31 10.30 5.65
C ASP A 182 -8.29 11.69 6.36
N GLY A 183 -9.40 12.43 6.23
CA GLY A 183 -9.63 13.75 6.82
C GLY A 183 -9.12 14.95 6.02
N VAL A 184 -8.84 14.77 4.72
CA VAL A 184 -8.46 15.81 3.75
C VAL A 184 -9.61 15.97 2.75
N ASP A 185 -10.10 17.21 2.52
CA ASP A 185 -11.21 17.52 1.60
C ASP A 185 -10.72 18.35 0.40
N ASN A 186 -10.76 17.74 -0.78
CA ASN A 186 -10.37 18.29 -2.09
C ASN A 186 -11.57 18.61 -3.00
N SER A 187 -12.80 18.63 -2.47
CA SER A 187 -14.03 18.85 -3.24
C SER A 187 -14.12 20.21 -3.96
N GLY A 188 -13.29 21.19 -3.57
CA GLY A 188 -13.27 22.54 -4.14
C GLY A 188 -12.23 22.81 -5.24
N VAL A 189 -11.45 21.82 -5.67
CA VAL A 189 -10.33 22.01 -6.62
C VAL A 189 -10.83 22.03 -8.08
N ASP A 190 -10.21 22.86 -8.93
CA ASP A 190 -10.54 22.97 -10.36
C ASP A 190 -10.29 21.63 -11.09
N ASN A 191 -11.24 21.21 -11.93
CA ASN A 191 -11.25 19.90 -12.58
C ASN A 191 -10.01 19.68 -13.45
N ALA A 192 -9.49 20.73 -14.09
CA ALA A 192 -8.25 20.64 -14.88
C ALA A 192 -7.00 20.34 -14.03
N ALA A 193 -7.01 20.70 -12.74
CA ALA A 193 -5.94 20.40 -11.79
C ALA A 193 -6.05 18.99 -11.15
N LEU A 194 -7.15 18.26 -11.41
CA LEU A 194 -7.37 16.90 -10.91
C LEU A 194 -6.68 15.81 -11.76
N TYR A 195 -6.13 16.17 -12.92
CA TYR A 195 -5.51 15.21 -13.84
C TYR A 195 -3.99 15.29 -13.81
N THR A 196 -3.36 14.17 -13.46
CA THR A 196 -1.92 13.96 -13.64
C THR A 196 -1.56 14.04 -15.12
N GLN A 197 -0.46 14.71 -15.46
CA GLN A 197 0.02 14.76 -16.83
C GLN A 197 0.93 13.56 -17.13
N PRO A 198 0.97 13.04 -18.37
CA PRO A 198 1.88 11.96 -18.75
C PRO A 198 3.36 12.26 -18.45
N GLU A 199 3.75 13.53 -18.53
CA GLU A 199 5.10 14.00 -18.19
C GLU A 199 5.43 13.79 -16.70
N ASP A 200 4.45 13.95 -15.81
CA ASP A 200 4.64 13.71 -14.37
C ASP A 200 4.88 12.22 -14.09
N ILE A 201 4.12 11.35 -14.77
CA ILE A 201 4.32 9.89 -14.72
C ILE A 201 5.71 9.52 -15.24
N TRP A 202 6.15 10.16 -16.33
CA TRP A 202 7.47 9.93 -16.90
C TRP A 202 8.60 10.38 -15.97
N ASP A 203 8.43 11.52 -15.30
CA ASP A 203 9.39 12.06 -14.31
C ASP A 203 9.57 11.12 -13.11
N ILE A 204 8.46 10.57 -12.59
CA ILE A 204 8.50 9.57 -11.52
C ILE A 204 9.18 8.30 -12.02
N TYR A 205 8.70 7.73 -13.14
CA TYR A 205 9.19 6.47 -13.67
C TYR A 205 10.71 6.51 -13.92
N ARG A 206 11.21 7.55 -14.61
CA ARG A 206 12.64 7.65 -14.94
C ARG A 206 13.51 7.74 -13.69
N SER A 207 13.02 8.43 -12.65
CA SER A 207 13.77 8.60 -11.40
C SER A 207 13.74 7.35 -10.53
N PHE A 208 12.59 6.69 -10.41
CA PHE A 208 12.39 5.55 -9.50
C PHE A 208 13.01 4.26 -10.07
N LYS A 209 12.90 4.08 -11.39
CA LYS A 209 13.40 2.88 -12.10
C LYS A 209 14.91 2.71 -11.99
N GLU A 210 15.67 3.79 -11.80
CA GLU A 210 17.11 3.74 -11.55
C GLU A 210 17.45 3.05 -10.22
N LEU A 211 16.56 3.13 -9.22
CA LEU A 211 16.73 2.50 -7.91
C LEU A 211 16.19 1.07 -7.90
N THR A 212 14.94 0.88 -8.32
CA THR A 212 14.26 -0.40 -8.23
C THR A 212 13.06 -0.48 -9.18
N PRO A 213 12.67 -1.67 -9.66
CA PRO A 213 11.39 -1.85 -10.35
C PRO A 213 10.17 -1.91 -9.40
N LEU A 214 10.38 -1.93 -8.08
CA LEU A 214 9.34 -2.22 -7.09
C LEU A 214 8.59 -0.95 -6.68
N PHE A 215 7.86 -0.36 -7.63
CA PHE A 215 7.00 0.78 -7.36
C PHE A 215 5.74 0.80 -8.23
N SER A 216 4.67 1.39 -7.69
CA SER A 216 3.41 1.71 -8.36
C SER A 216 3.14 3.21 -8.28
N ILE A 217 2.33 3.72 -9.21
CA ILE A 217 1.92 5.13 -9.26
C ILE A 217 0.39 5.17 -9.24
N ALA A 218 -0.19 5.76 -8.20
CA ALA A 218 -1.57 6.20 -8.17
C ALA A 218 -1.64 7.58 -8.84
N ALA A 219 -2.28 7.64 -10.00
CA ALA A 219 -2.43 8.88 -10.75
C ALA A 219 -3.85 9.42 -10.59
N GLY A 220 -4.00 10.74 -10.51
CA GLY A 220 -5.28 11.41 -10.68
C GLY A 220 -5.71 11.36 -12.15
N PHE A 221 -6.80 10.65 -12.44
CA PHE A 221 -7.42 10.61 -13.77
C PHE A 221 -8.92 10.92 -13.72
N GLY A 222 -9.33 11.74 -12.74
CA GLY A 222 -10.74 12.05 -12.46
C GLY A 222 -11.40 11.05 -11.49
N ASN A 223 -10.62 10.16 -10.87
CA ASN A 223 -11.04 9.38 -9.71
C ASN A 223 -11.21 10.32 -8.52
N VAL A 224 -12.36 10.18 -7.84
CA VAL A 224 -12.70 10.90 -6.62
C VAL A 224 -12.64 9.88 -5.49
N HIS A 225 -11.92 10.21 -4.42
CA HIS A 225 -11.85 9.39 -3.22
C HIS A 225 -13.02 9.73 -2.29
N GLY A 226 -13.52 8.74 -1.56
CA GLY A 226 -14.68 8.92 -0.68
C GLY A 226 -16.06 8.76 -1.34
N VAL A 227 -17.07 9.43 -0.78
CA VAL A 227 -18.48 9.20 -1.13
C VAL A 227 -18.85 9.90 -2.43
N TYR A 228 -19.16 9.12 -3.46
CA TYR A 228 -19.78 9.62 -4.68
C TYR A 228 -21.15 10.20 -4.38
N ALA A 229 -21.46 11.37 -4.93
CA ALA A 229 -22.84 11.82 -5.01
C ALA A 229 -23.66 10.77 -5.80
N PRO A 230 -24.84 10.34 -5.29
CA PRO A 230 -25.69 9.35 -5.96
C PRO A 230 -26.22 9.81 -7.31
#